data_AF-A0A534NZF0-F1
#
_entry.id   AF-A0A534NZF0-F1
#
_cell.length_a   1.000
_cell.length_b   1.000
_cell.length_c   1.000
_cell.angle_alpha   90.00
_cell.angle_beta   90.00
_cell.angle_gamma   90.00
#
_symmetry.space_group_name_H-M   'P 1'
#
loop_
_entity.id
_entity.type
_entity.pdbx_description
1 polymer ?
#
loop_
_entity_poly.entity_id
_entity_poly.type
_entity_poly.pdbx_seq_one_letter_code
_entity_poly.pdbx_strand_id
1 'polypeptide(L)'
;MATFGTWGLRSALRLIESAMRGSKSNGPGERRPLDDFPAFNAPAGKWNAIEITRGCVYACSFCQTPFMFKARFRHRSVSNVREHIRWMKRDGVRYMRFLTPTCLSYGSSDTSVNLDAVEDLLAAVREEMPGGRIYFGTFPSECRPEHVTEASLRVLRKYVDNDTLVIGGQSGSERLLRETHRGHGVDDVVTAVRLAIASGFRPDVDFLLGLPGETDGDRAQSLSLARRLVELGARIHSHAFMPLPGTPLRGAAPSAIDGETVREMERMESAGSMYGQWRRHRQVADQLVTLRAAPR
;
A
#
# COMPACT_ATOMS: atom_id res chain seq x y z
N MET A 1 -8.18 -26.09 -43.32
CA MET A 1 -8.16 -27.10 -42.24
C MET A 1 -6.73 -27.23 -41.74
N ALA A 2 -6.35 -26.39 -40.78
CA ALA A 2 -5.05 -26.48 -40.11
C ALA A 2 -5.25 -27.26 -38.80
N THR A 3 -4.40 -28.26 -38.61
CA THR A 3 -4.39 -29.23 -37.53
C THR A 3 -4.18 -28.56 -36.17
N PHE A 4 -5.22 -28.53 -35.33
CA PHE A 4 -5.13 -28.24 -33.89
C PHE A 4 -4.38 -29.39 -33.20
N GLY A 5 -3.04 -29.34 -33.24
CA GLY A 5 -2.18 -30.32 -32.59
C GLY A 5 -2.26 -30.21 -31.07
N THR A 6 -2.64 -31.31 -30.42
CA THR A 6 -2.11 -32.00 -29.22
C THR A 6 -1.19 -31.31 -28.18
N TRP A 7 -0.81 -30.04 -28.34
CA TRP A 7 0.04 -29.25 -27.43
C TRP A 7 -0.69 -28.77 -26.17
N GLY A 8 -2.03 -28.66 -26.18
CA GLY A 8 -2.81 -28.20 -25.03
C GLY A 8 -2.87 -29.22 -23.89
N LEU A 9 -3.15 -30.48 -24.19
CA LEU A 9 -3.30 -31.54 -23.18
C LEU A 9 -1.97 -32.00 -22.57
N ARG A 10 -0.90 -32.11 -23.36
CA ARG A 10 0.43 -32.49 -22.83
C ARG A 10 1.04 -31.42 -21.93
N SER A 11 0.77 -30.15 -22.21
CA SER A 11 1.23 -29.02 -21.39
C SER A 11 0.43 -28.91 -20.09
N ALA A 12 -0.89 -29.12 -20.15
CA ALA A 12 -1.75 -29.19 -18.97
C ALA A 12 -1.39 -30.38 -18.07
N LEU A 13 -1.15 -31.56 -18.63
CA LEU A 13 -0.71 -32.75 -17.88
C LEU A 13 0.67 -32.57 -17.24
N ARG A 14 1.62 -31.89 -17.90
CA ARG A 14 2.92 -31.55 -17.29
C ARG A 14 2.80 -30.52 -16.17
N LEU A 15 1.89 -29.55 -16.29
CA LEU A 15 1.59 -28.60 -15.23
C LEU A 15 0.95 -29.29 -14.02
N ILE A 16 0.05 -30.25 -14.26
CA ILE A 16 -0.59 -31.07 -13.22
C ILE A 16 0.45 -32.01 -12.59
N GLU A 17 1.29 -32.71 -13.38
CA GLU A 17 2.38 -33.54 -12.86
C GLU A 17 3.42 -32.73 -12.09
N SER A 18 3.73 -31.50 -12.52
CA SER A 18 4.62 -30.57 -11.82
C SER A 18 3.99 -30.01 -10.54
N ALA A 19 2.66 -29.93 -10.46
CA ALA A 19 1.96 -29.56 -9.25
C ALA A 19 1.89 -30.74 -8.24
N MET A 20 1.82 -31.98 -8.74
CA MET A 20 1.80 -33.20 -7.92
C MET A 20 3.19 -33.62 -7.43
N ARG A 21 4.25 -33.36 -8.20
CA ARG A 21 5.64 -33.51 -7.76
C ARG A 21 6.02 -32.26 -6.98
N GLY A 22 5.70 -32.24 -5.68
CA GLY A 22 5.85 -31.10 -4.77
C GLY A 22 6.89 -30.05 -5.19
N SER A 23 6.47 -28.78 -5.24
CA SER A 23 7.24 -27.70 -5.88
C SER A 23 8.71 -27.72 -5.45
N LYS A 24 9.60 -28.09 -6.36
CA LYS A 24 11.04 -27.91 -6.17
C LYS A 24 11.33 -26.42 -6.29
N SER A 25 11.49 -25.76 -5.16
CA SER A 25 12.03 -24.40 -5.13
C SER A 25 13.48 -24.46 -5.59
N ASN A 26 13.82 -23.78 -6.69
CA ASN A 26 15.20 -23.66 -7.20
C ASN A 26 16.04 -22.68 -6.35
N GLY A 27 15.72 -22.55 -5.08
CA GLY A 27 16.16 -21.44 -4.25
C GLY A 27 15.55 -20.10 -4.69
N PRO A 28 15.92 -19.01 -4.02
CA PRO A 28 15.47 -17.70 -4.41
C PRO A 28 16.12 -17.26 -5.72
N GLY A 29 15.30 -16.85 -6.69
CA GLY A 29 15.80 -16.27 -7.93
C GLY A 29 16.71 -15.05 -7.69
N GLU A 30 17.62 -14.83 -8.64
CA GLU A 30 18.51 -13.67 -8.64
C GLU A 30 17.71 -12.37 -8.59
N ARG A 31 18.12 -11.44 -7.71
CA ARG A 31 17.47 -10.14 -7.56
C ARG A 31 18.06 -9.18 -8.57
N ARG A 32 17.33 -8.96 -9.66
CA ARG A 32 17.71 -7.97 -10.66
C ARG A 32 17.40 -6.54 -10.20
N PRO A 33 18.22 -5.54 -10.61
CA PRO A 33 17.89 -4.12 -10.51
C PRO A 33 16.51 -3.80 -11.08
N LEU A 34 15.82 -2.80 -10.52
CA LEU A 34 14.51 -2.37 -11.05
C LEU A 34 14.64 -1.67 -12.40
N ASP A 35 15.73 -0.96 -12.61
CA ASP A 35 15.99 -0.17 -13.82
C ASP A 35 16.06 -1.03 -15.08
N ASP A 36 16.46 -2.30 -14.95
CA ASP A 36 16.56 -3.28 -16.05
C ASP A 36 15.20 -3.66 -16.65
N PHE A 37 14.09 -3.30 -15.98
CA PHE A 37 12.73 -3.66 -16.41
C PHE A 37 11.83 -2.42 -16.47
N PRO A 38 11.00 -2.31 -17.52
CA PRO A 38 10.05 -1.22 -17.60
C PRO A 38 8.97 -1.38 -16.51
N ALA A 39 8.52 -0.27 -15.93
CA ALA A 39 7.48 -0.23 -14.92
C ALA A 39 6.08 -0.61 -15.48
N PHE A 40 5.92 -0.61 -16.80
CA PHE A 40 4.69 -0.91 -17.51
C PHE A 40 4.97 -1.36 -18.95
N ASN A 41 3.93 -1.78 -19.68
CA ASN A 41 4.06 -2.23 -21.07
C ASN A 41 4.02 -1.04 -22.04
N ALA A 42 5.14 -0.34 -22.15
CA ALA A 42 5.30 0.84 -23.03
C ALA A 42 5.05 0.53 -24.52
N PRO A 43 5.55 -0.59 -25.10
CA PRO A 43 5.27 -0.92 -26.52
C PRO A 43 3.78 -1.10 -26.84
N ALA A 44 2.97 -1.49 -25.87
CA ALA A 44 1.52 -1.64 -26.03
C ALA A 44 0.71 -0.38 -25.64
N GLY A 45 1.38 0.76 -25.35
CA GLY A 45 0.71 2.00 -24.93
C GLY A 45 -0.06 1.87 -23.61
N LYS A 46 0.32 0.90 -22.75
CA LYS A 46 -0.39 0.65 -21.48
C LYS A 46 0.33 1.34 -20.34
N TRP A 47 -0.14 2.54 -20.00
CA TRP A 47 0.43 3.39 -18.97
C TRP A 47 -0.24 3.13 -17.62
N ASN A 48 0.56 2.93 -16.57
CA ASN A 48 0.13 2.74 -15.17
C ASN A 48 1.02 3.59 -14.24
N ALA A 49 0.78 3.53 -12.93
CA ALA A 49 1.69 4.12 -11.97
C ALA A 49 3.11 3.56 -12.13
N ILE A 50 4.13 4.42 -12.03
CA ILE A 50 5.53 4.04 -12.15
C ILE A 50 5.97 3.40 -10.83
N GLU A 51 6.38 2.13 -10.85
CA GLU A 51 6.99 1.49 -9.67
C GLU A 51 8.37 2.10 -9.39
N ILE A 52 8.44 2.90 -8.34
CA ILE A 52 9.68 3.57 -7.90
C ILE A 52 10.36 2.83 -6.76
N THR A 53 9.62 2.02 -6.01
CA THR A 53 10.15 1.24 -4.89
C THR A 53 9.49 -0.13 -4.85
N ARG A 54 10.32 -1.18 -4.82
CA ARG A 54 9.87 -2.57 -4.67
C ARG A 54 10.36 -3.16 -3.34
N GLY A 55 9.43 -3.69 -2.57
CA GLY A 55 9.70 -4.23 -1.24
C GLY A 55 9.72 -3.14 -0.17
N CYS A 56 9.64 -3.56 1.08
CA CYS A 56 9.51 -2.68 2.24
C CYS A 56 10.28 -3.29 3.40
N VAL A 57 11.12 -2.51 4.09
CA VAL A 57 11.88 -3.00 5.26
C VAL A 57 11.00 -3.23 6.49
N TYR A 58 9.84 -2.57 6.54
CA TYR A 58 8.90 -2.69 7.64
C TYR A 58 8.14 -4.01 7.52
N ALA A 59 8.41 -4.92 8.46
CA ALA A 59 7.89 -6.28 8.49
C ALA A 59 6.49 -6.39 9.14
N CYS A 60 5.55 -5.51 8.75
CA CYS A 60 4.21 -5.49 9.33
C CYS A 60 3.51 -6.84 9.08
N SER A 61 2.98 -7.46 10.13
CA SER A 61 2.61 -8.89 10.13
C SER A 61 1.41 -9.25 9.22
N PHE A 62 0.60 -8.26 8.83
CA PHE A 62 -0.52 -8.41 7.91
C PHE A 62 -0.16 -8.08 6.45
N CYS A 63 0.97 -7.42 6.19
CA CYS A 63 1.31 -6.89 4.88
C CYS A 63 2.16 -7.89 4.07
N GLN A 64 1.77 -8.19 2.82
CA GLN A 64 2.51 -9.12 1.97
C GLN A 64 3.85 -8.57 1.46
N THR A 65 3.94 -7.26 1.22
CA THR A 65 5.10 -6.60 0.60
C THR A 65 6.46 -6.99 1.22
N PRO A 66 6.68 -6.88 2.55
CA PRO A 66 7.94 -7.29 3.15
C PRO A 66 8.25 -8.77 2.94
N PHE A 67 7.26 -9.67 3.03
CA PHE A 67 7.51 -11.12 2.93
C PHE A 67 7.69 -11.59 1.49
N MET A 68 7.04 -10.93 0.51
CA MET A 68 7.26 -11.19 -0.90
C MET A 68 8.66 -10.72 -1.37
N PHE A 69 9.15 -9.63 -0.80
CA PHE A 69 10.40 -8.99 -1.25
C PHE A 69 11.54 -9.02 -0.23
N LYS A 70 11.43 -9.89 0.78
CA LYS A 70 12.47 -10.18 1.79
C LYS A 70 12.91 -8.96 2.61
N ALA A 71 11.95 -8.12 2.98
CA ALA A 71 12.12 -6.98 3.88
C ALA A 71 13.26 -6.02 3.47
N ARG A 72 13.36 -5.70 2.18
CA ARG A 72 14.34 -4.76 1.65
C ARG A 72 13.70 -3.78 0.69
N PHE A 73 14.16 -2.54 0.74
CA PHE A 73 13.88 -1.58 -0.31
C PHE A 73 14.75 -1.85 -1.54
N ARG A 74 14.16 -1.66 -2.71
CA ARG A 74 14.85 -1.52 -3.98
C ARG A 74 14.22 -0.34 -4.68
N HIS A 75 15.00 0.69 -4.96
CA HIS A 75 14.51 1.89 -5.62
C HIS A 75 14.91 1.87 -7.08
N ARG A 76 14.02 2.38 -7.93
CA ARG A 76 14.33 2.73 -9.31
C ARG A 76 15.14 4.03 -9.30
N SER A 77 16.11 4.18 -10.19
CA SER A 77 16.86 5.45 -10.26
C SER A 77 16.00 6.59 -10.82
N VAL A 78 16.35 7.83 -10.47
CA VAL A 78 15.67 9.03 -10.99
C VAL A 78 15.80 9.11 -12.52
N SER A 79 16.96 8.78 -13.09
CA SER A 79 17.16 8.78 -14.55
C SER A 79 16.25 7.77 -15.25
N ASN A 80 16.07 6.59 -14.68
CA ASN A 80 15.17 5.59 -15.22
C ASN A 80 13.70 6.04 -15.10
N VAL A 81 13.29 6.68 -14.00
CA VAL A 81 11.95 7.28 -13.88
C VAL A 81 11.72 8.36 -14.96
N ARG A 82 12.72 9.21 -15.24
CA ARG A 82 12.63 10.21 -16.34
C ARG A 82 12.36 9.55 -17.68
N GLU A 83 13.02 8.45 -17.98
CA GLU A 83 12.79 7.69 -19.23
C GLU A 83 11.33 7.24 -19.36
N HIS A 84 10.76 6.69 -18.28
CA HIS A 84 9.34 6.29 -18.25
C HIS A 84 8.40 7.48 -18.49
N ILE A 85 8.70 8.63 -17.89
CA ILE A 85 7.92 9.86 -18.09
C ILE A 85 8.02 10.34 -19.53
N ARG A 86 9.20 10.26 -20.17
CA ARG A 86 9.36 10.60 -21.60
C ARG A 86 8.53 9.69 -22.50
N TRP A 87 8.44 8.39 -22.20
CA TRP A 87 7.55 7.48 -22.91
C TRP A 87 6.08 7.88 -22.73
N MET A 88 5.64 8.08 -21.50
CA MET A 88 4.28 8.52 -21.17
C MET A 88 3.92 9.86 -21.84
N LYS A 89 4.87 10.80 -21.90
CA LYS A 89 4.70 12.13 -22.52
C LYS A 89 4.45 12.05 -24.02
N ARG A 90 5.13 11.14 -24.73
CA ARG A 90 4.96 10.96 -26.19
C ARG A 90 3.53 10.54 -26.54
N ASP A 91 2.90 9.79 -25.64
CA ASP A 91 1.52 9.33 -25.78
C ASP A 91 0.50 10.30 -25.14
N GLY A 92 0.93 11.51 -24.77
CA GLY A 92 0.05 12.55 -24.26
C GLY A 92 -0.42 12.34 -22.82
N VAL A 93 0.19 11.42 -22.06
CA VAL A 93 -0.17 11.22 -20.64
C VAL A 93 0.26 12.43 -19.81
N ARG A 94 -0.66 12.90 -18.95
CA ARG A 94 -0.48 14.11 -18.14
C ARG A 94 -0.51 13.88 -16.63
N TYR A 95 -0.75 12.64 -16.19
CA TYR A 95 -0.92 12.29 -14.78
C TYR A 95 0.13 11.28 -14.34
N MET A 96 0.99 11.68 -13.42
CA MET A 96 2.12 10.91 -12.94
C MET A 96 1.78 10.40 -11.55
N ARG A 97 1.64 9.07 -11.45
CA ARG A 97 1.40 8.34 -10.21
C ARG A 97 2.54 7.37 -9.99
N PHE A 98 2.80 7.05 -8.73
CA PHE A 98 3.91 6.19 -8.34
C PHE A 98 3.42 5.02 -7.50
N LEU A 99 4.01 3.87 -7.74
CA LEU A 99 3.81 2.66 -6.95
C LEU A 99 5.00 2.52 -5.99
N THR A 100 4.71 2.64 -4.70
CA THR A 100 5.69 2.49 -3.61
C THR A 100 4.96 2.09 -2.33
N PRO A 101 5.50 1.18 -1.52
CA PRO A 101 4.86 0.79 -0.26
C PRO A 101 4.87 1.88 0.81
N THR A 102 5.80 2.84 0.71
CA THR A 102 5.86 4.01 1.58
C THR A 102 6.51 5.14 0.80
N CYS A 103 5.75 6.21 0.56
CA CYS A 103 6.11 7.35 -0.28
C CYS A 103 7.47 7.97 0.12
N LEU A 104 7.63 8.31 1.41
CA LEU A 104 8.73 9.09 1.94
C LEU A 104 9.96 8.26 2.30
N SER A 105 9.92 6.95 2.09
CA SER A 105 11.11 6.07 2.25
C SER A 105 11.85 5.86 0.93
N TYR A 106 11.48 6.55 -0.15
CA TYR A 106 12.21 6.47 -1.40
C TYR A 106 13.66 6.97 -1.23
N GLY A 107 14.62 6.19 -1.69
CA GLY A 107 16.05 6.51 -1.57
C GLY A 107 16.69 6.08 -0.25
N SER A 108 15.94 5.42 0.65
CA SER A 108 16.44 4.90 1.92
C SER A 108 16.72 3.40 1.86
N SER A 109 17.78 2.92 2.51
CA SER A 109 18.04 1.49 2.67
C SER A 109 17.45 0.87 3.94
N ASP A 110 17.02 1.71 4.89
CA ASP A 110 16.53 1.34 6.20
C ASP A 110 15.28 2.15 6.58
N THR A 111 15.00 2.30 7.88
CA THR A 111 13.83 3.02 8.38
C THR A 111 14.00 4.54 8.44
N SER A 112 15.15 5.08 8.05
CA SER A 112 15.39 6.52 7.98
C SER A 112 14.72 7.13 6.73
N VAL A 113 14.50 8.44 6.75
CA VAL A 113 13.95 9.19 5.62
C VAL A 113 15.09 9.90 4.89
N ASN A 114 15.20 9.67 3.58
CA ASN A 114 16.08 10.42 2.71
C ASN A 114 15.26 11.46 1.91
N LEU A 115 15.04 12.64 2.50
CA LEU A 115 14.22 13.68 1.87
C LEU A 115 14.84 14.24 0.61
N ASP A 116 16.17 14.31 0.53
CA ASP A 116 16.88 14.79 -0.66
C ASP A 116 16.56 13.88 -1.86
N ALA A 117 16.57 12.56 -1.67
CA ALA A 117 16.19 11.62 -2.74
C ALA A 117 14.73 11.75 -3.17
N VAL A 118 13.81 12.03 -2.24
CA VAL A 118 12.40 12.31 -2.56
C VAL A 118 12.27 13.62 -3.34
N GLU A 119 12.95 14.68 -2.91
CA GLU A 119 12.95 15.96 -3.60
C GLU A 119 13.57 15.85 -5.00
N ASP A 120 14.71 15.17 -5.15
CA ASP A 120 15.37 14.92 -6.44
C ASP A 120 14.44 14.19 -7.42
N LEU A 121 13.71 13.17 -6.93
CA LEU A 121 12.72 12.44 -7.71
C LEU A 121 11.60 13.38 -8.19
N LEU A 122 10.99 14.14 -7.28
CA LEU A 122 9.85 15.00 -7.60
C LEU A 122 10.24 16.19 -8.48
N ALA A 123 11.41 16.78 -8.23
CA ALA A 123 12.00 17.83 -9.06
C ALA A 123 12.24 17.31 -10.49
N ALA A 124 12.83 16.11 -10.61
CA ALA A 124 13.04 15.48 -11.91
C ALA A 124 11.76 15.22 -12.69
N VAL A 125 10.70 14.75 -12.01
CA VAL A 125 9.39 14.53 -12.63
C VAL A 125 8.82 15.86 -13.13
N ARG A 126 8.93 16.92 -12.33
CA ARG A 126 8.43 18.26 -12.68
C ARG A 126 9.17 18.84 -13.89
N GLU A 127 10.48 18.65 -13.96
CA GLU A 127 11.32 19.10 -15.08
C GLU A 127 10.99 18.37 -16.39
N GLU A 128 10.83 17.04 -16.37
CA GLU A 128 10.50 16.27 -17.58
C GLU A 128 9.07 16.56 -18.08
N MET A 129 8.15 16.86 -17.17
CA MET A 129 6.75 17.14 -17.48
C MET A 129 6.28 18.51 -16.95
N PRO A 130 6.74 19.62 -17.56
CA PRO A 130 6.21 20.95 -17.25
C PRO A 130 4.71 20.98 -17.54
N GLY A 131 3.89 21.34 -16.56
CA GLY A 131 2.43 21.34 -16.67
C GLY A 131 1.74 19.97 -16.58
N GLY A 132 2.46 18.88 -16.30
CA GLY A 132 1.85 17.62 -15.86
C GLY A 132 1.33 17.70 -14.42
N ARG A 133 0.50 16.74 -14.02
CA ARG A 133 0.03 16.58 -12.65
C ARG A 133 0.79 15.47 -11.94
N ILE A 134 1.36 15.77 -10.78
CA ILE A 134 2.13 14.84 -9.95
C ILE A 134 1.27 14.41 -8.77
N TYR A 135 0.99 13.12 -8.65
CA TYR A 135 0.26 12.53 -7.52
C TYR A 135 1.22 11.69 -6.69
N PHE A 136 1.49 12.12 -5.47
CA PHE A 136 2.42 11.47 -4.55
C PHE A 136 1.90 11.60 -3.11
N GLY A 137 2.08 10.56 -2.30
CA GLY A 137 1.49 10.50 -0.97
C GLY A 137 -0.01 10.10 -0.99
N THR A 138 -0.49 9.59 -2.12
CA THR A 138 -1.83 9.02 -2.30
C THR A 138 -1.72 7.61 -2.86
N PHE A 139 -2.72 6.75 -2.69
CA PHE A 139 -2.70 5.40 -3.25
C PHE A 139 -2.27 5.38 -4.74
N PRO A 140 -1.31 4.54 -5.15
CA PRO A 140 -0.62 3.48 -4.40
C PRO A 140 0.77 3.89 -3.85
N SER A 141 0.84 5.06 -3.21
CA SER A 141 2.03 5.66 -2.59
C SER A 141 1.68 6.27 -1.22
N GLU A 142 1.14 5.46 -0.32
CA GLU A 142 0.72 5.92 1.01
C GLU A 142 1.91 6.31 1.89
N CYS A 143 1.67 7.12 2.91
CA CYS A 143 2.69 7.64 3.78
C CYS A 143 2.60 7.05 5.19
N ARG A 144 3.76 6.74 5.77
CA ARG A 144 3.86 6.35 7.18
C ARG A 144 3.74 7.61 8.05
N PRO A 145 2.95 7.59 9.14
CA PRO A 145 2.69 8.78 9.93
C PRO A 145 3.95 9.41 10.52
N GLU A 146 4.88 8.60 11.02
CA GLU A 146 6.14 9.09 11.61
C GLU A 146 7.10 9.76 10.60
N HIS A 147 6.84 9.59 9.30
CA HIS A 147 7.60 10.28 8.24
C HIS A 147 6.92 11.57 7.77
N VAL A 148 5.66 11.80 8.16
CA VAL A 148 4.95 13.04 7.87
C VAL A 148 5.42 14.11 8.85
N THR A 149 6.39 14.91 8.42
CA THR A 149 7.03 15.98 9.18
C THR A 149 6.85 17.28 8.43
N GLU A 150 7.08 18.43 9.08
CA GLU A 150 7.04 19.72 8.39
C GLU A 150 8.01 19.77 7.20
N ALA A 151 9.20 19.16 7.33
CA ALA A 151 10.19 19.11 6.26
C ALA A 151 9.68 18.29 5.06
N SER A 152 9.11 17.11 5.30
CA SER A 152 8.57 16.28 4.22
C SER A 152 7.37 16.94 3.54
N LEU A 153 6.48 17.58 4.32
CA LEU A 153 5.32 18.31 3.79
C LEU A 153 5.71 19.54 2.96
N ARG A 154 6.78 20.27 3.34
CA ARG A 154 7.33 21.36 2.52
C ARG A 154 7.78 20.87 1.14
N VAL A 155 8.48 19.73 1.10
CA VAL A 155 8.88 19.09 -0.17
C VAL A 155 7.63 18.72 -0.98
N LEU A 156 6.66 18.04 -0.37
CA LEU A 156 5.44 17.64 -1.07
C LEU A 156 4.69 18.86 -1.65
N ARG A 157 4.43 19.90 -0.84
CA ARG A 157 3.72 21.12 -1.28
C ARG A 157 4.40 21.86 -2.43
N LYS A 158 5.72 21.73 -2.58
CA LYS A 158 6.47 22.34 -3.67
C LYS A 158 6.20 21.66 -5.03
N TYR A 159 5.96 20.35 -5.05
CA TYR A 159 5.96 19.59 -6.30
C TYR A 159 4.63 18.89 -6.63
N VAL A 160 3.89 18.42 -5.63
CA VAL A 160 2.70 17.57 -5.85
C VAL A 160 1.45 18.41 -6.13
N ASP A 161 0.53 17.85 -6.92
CA ASP A 161 -0.71 18.49 -7.35
C ASP A 161 -1.96 17.94 -6.63
N ASN A 162 -1.81 16.94 -5.76
CA ASN A 162 -2.92 16.36 -5.00
C ASN A 162 -3.25 17.15 -3.72
N ASP A 163 -4.54 17.27 -3.43
CA ASP A 163 -5.02 17.90 -2.19
C ASP A 163 -5.08 16.92 -1.01
N THR A 164 -5.22 15.62 -1.30
CA THR A 164 -5.32 14.57 -0.28
C THR A 164 -3.94 13.99 0.04
N LEU A 165 -3.70 13.61 1.31
CA LEU A 165 -2.56 12.79 1.72
C LEU A 165 -3.07 11.53 2.42
N VAL A 166 -2.65 10.34 1.99
CA VAL A 166 -3.06 9.06 2.59
C VAL A 166 -2.04 8.61 3.63
N ILE A 167 -2.49 8.40 4.87
CA ILE A 167 -1.65 8.08 6.02
C ILE A 167 -2.05 6.71 6.58
N GLY A 168 -1.09 5.79 6.64
CA GLY A 168 -1.34 4.41 7.07
C GLY A 168 -1.42 4.24 8.59
N GLY A 169 -2.49 4.71 9.25
CA GLY A 169 -2.66 4.67 10.70
C GLY A 169 -2.96 3.29 11.30
N GLN A 170 -3.66 2.43 10.57
CA GLN A 170 -4.05 1.04 10.85
C GLN A 170 -4.94 0.82 12.08
N SER A 171 -4.56 1.25 13.28
CA SER A 171 -5.34 1.01 14.50
C SER A 171 -5.19 2.15 15.50
N GLY A 172 -6.21 2.37 16.32
CA GLY A 172 -6.12 3.24 17.50
C GLY A 172 -5.66 2.53 18.77
N SER A 173 -5.41 1.21 18.72
CA SER A 173 -4.86 0.46 19.84
C SER A 173 -3.34 0.36 19.74
N GLU A 174 -2.65 0.94 20.72
CA GLU A 174 -1.19 0.81 20.89
C GLU A 174 -0.75 -0.66 20.99
N ARG A 175 -1.60 -1.52 21.57
CA ARG A 175 -1.33 -2.95 21.67
C ARG A 175 -1.30 -3.60 20.29
N LEU A 176 -2.34 -3.37 19.47
CA LEU A 176 -2.41 -3.92 18.12
C LEU A 176 -1.32 -3.36 17.20
N LEU A 177 -0.98 -2.07 17.32
CA LEU A 177 0.12 -1.47 16.55
C LEU A 177 1.47 -2.14 16.87
N ARG A 178 1.74 -2.44 18.15
CA ARG A 178 2.94 -3.20 18.55
C ARG A 178 2.92 -4.64 18.06
N GLU A 179 1.81 -5.37 18.26
CA GLU A 179 1.68 -6.78 17.87
C GLU A 179 1.74 -6.98 16.35
N THR A 180 1.32 -5.98 15.58
CA THR A 180 1.43 -6.00 14.11
C THR A 180 2.75 -5.49 13.57
N HIS A 181 3.71 -5.13 14.44
CA HIS A 181 5.00 -4.56 14.09
C HIS A 181 4.86 -3.31 13.21
N ARG A 182 3.91 -2.43 13.55
CA ARG A 182 3.65 -1.24 12.74
C ARG A 182 4.77 -0.22 12.85
N GLY A 183 5.40 -0.08 14.03
CA GLY A 183 6.59 0.75 14.28
C GLY A 183 6.32 2.20 14.70
N HIS A 184 5.08 2.68 14.57
CA HIS A 184 4.61 3.98 15.09
C HIS A 184 3.48 3.77 16.10
N GLY A 185 3.20 4.81 16.88
CA GLY A 185 2.07 4.85 17.82
C GLY A 185 0.88 5.66 17.29
N VAL A 186 -0.11 5.87 18.16
CA VAL A 186 -1.30 6.70 17.90
C VAL A 186 -0.93 8.18 17.83
N ASP A 187 -0.01 8.63 18.67
CA ASP A 187 0.41 10.04 18.70
C ASP A 187 1.10 10.47 17.40
N ASP A 188 1.85 9.57 16.76
CA ASP A 188 2.44 9.80 15.43
C ASP A 188 1.34 10.05 14.39
N VAL A 189 0.24 9.27 14.43
CA VAL A 189 -0.90 9.42 13.51
C VAL A 189 -1.58 10.77 13.71
N VAL A 190 -1.86 11.13 14.97
CA VAL A 190 -2.51 12.41 15.29
C VAL A 190 -1.62 13.59 14.87
N THR A 191 -0.31 13.50 15.13
CA THR A 191 0.66 14.53 14.76
C THR A 191 0.74 14.68 13.25
N ALA A 192 0.85 13.57 12.52
CA ALA A 192 0.86 13.56 11.06
C ALA A 192 -0.39 14.21 10.46
N VAL A 193 -1.57 13.91 11.00
CA VAL A 193 -2.84 14.53 10.58
C VAL A 193 -2.85 16.04 10.81
N ARG A 194 -2.43 16.49 12.00
CA ARG A 194 -2.34 17.93 12.31
C ARG A 194 -1.40 18.66 11.37
N LEU A 195 -0.22 18.09 11.13
CA LEU A 195 0.78 18.67 10.22
C LEU A 195 0.30 18.72 8.77
N ALA A 196 -0.35 17.64 8.29
CA ALA A 196 -0.92 17.58 6.96
C ALA A 196 -1.96 18.69 6.74
N ILE A 197 -2.88 18.87 7.70
CA ILE A 197 -3.91 19.91 7.66
C ILE A 197 -3.29 21.31 7.70
N ALA A 198 -2.35 21.55 8.62
CA ALA A 198 -1.65 22.83 8.71
C ALA A 198 -0.88 23.18 7.42
N SER A 199 -0.44 22.16 6.67
CA SER A 199 0.24 22.32 5.38
C SER A 199 -0.72 22.43 4.18
N GLY A 200 -2.04 22.41 4.41
CA GLY A 200 -3.06 22.55 3.37
C GLY A 200 -3.42 21.26 2.64
N PHE A 201 -3.09 20.08 3.20
CA PHE A 201 -3.60 18.80 2.71
C PHE A 201 -4.85 18.36 3.49
N ARG A 202 -5.74 17.60 2.84
CA ARG A 202 -6.77 16.83 3.52
C ARG A 202 -6.27 15.41 3.78
N PRO A 203 -6.04 15.00 5.03
CA PRO A 203 -5.56 13.66 5.31
C PRO A 203 -6.70 12.62 5.22
N ASP A 204 -6.44 11.54 4.50
CA ASP A 204 -7.24 10.32 4.52
C ASP A 204 -6.43 9.26 5.30
N VAL A 205 -6.99 8.70 6.38
CA VAL A 205 -6.25 7.81 7.29
C VAL A 205 -6.76 6.39 7.19
N ASP A 206 -5.88 5.45 6.82
CA ASP A 206 -6.23 4.03 6.72
C ASP A 206 -6.42 3.41 8.10
N PHE A 207 -7.51 2.67 8.27
CA PHE A 207 -7.81 1.83 9.44
C PHE A 207 -8.04 0.39 8.99
N LEU A 208 -7.52 -0.56 9.77
CA LEU A 208 -7.62 -1.99 9.53
C LEU A 208 -8.30 -2.67 10.72
N LEU A 209 -9.55 -3.07 10.51
CA LEU A 209 -10.41 -3.69 11.54
C LEU A 209 -10.37 -5.21 11.46
N GLY A 210 -10.74 -5.89 12.54
CA GLY A 210 -10.81 -7.35 12.57
C GLY A 210 -9.43 -8.02 12.62
N LEU A 211 -8.42 -7.31 13.10
CA LEU A 211 -7.08 -7.88 13.32
C LEU A 211 -7.18 -9.09 14.27
N PRO A 212 -6.42 -10.17 14.05
CA PRO A 212 -6.46 -11.34 14.92
C PRO A 212 -6.16 -10.99 16.39
N GLY A 213 -7.07 -11.37 17.29
CA GLY A 213 -6.94 -11.05 18.73
C GLY A 213 -7.36 -9.63 19.11
N GLU A 214 -7.97 -8.87 18.20
CA GLU A 214 -8.62 -7.59 18.48
C GLU A 214 -9.76 -7.77 19.50
N THR A 215 -9.70 -7.00 20.60
CA THR A 215 -10.70 -7.01 21.67
C THR A 215 -11.67 -5.83 21.54
N ASP A 216 -12.76 -5.86 22.29
CA ASP A 216 -13.73 -4.76 22.39
C ASP A 216 -13.06 -3.44 22.78
N GLY A 217 -12.08 -3.50 23.70
CA GLY A 217 -11.31 -2.33 24.11
C GLY A 217 -10.46 -1.75 22.98
N ASP A 218 -9.85 -2.60 22.15
CA ASP A 218 -9.05 -2.13 21.01
C ASP A 218 -9.91 -1.51 19.90
N ARG A 219 -11.11 -2.08 19.68
CA ARG A 219 -12.11 -1.51 18.76
C ARG A 219 -12.59 -0.15 19.26
N ALA A 220 -12.91 -0.04 20.54
CA ALA A 220 -13.31 1.23 21.15
C ALA A 220 -12.22 2.30 21.02
N GLN A 221 -10.94 1.95 21.23
CA GLN A 221 -9.80 2.84 21.02
C GLN A 221 -9.68 3.27 19.55
N SER A 222 -9.83 2.34 18.60
CA SER A 222 -9.79 2.63 17.17
C SER A 222 -10.91 3.57 16.72
N LEU A 223 -12.15 3.33 17.18
CA LEU A 223 -13.28 4.22 16.89
C LEU A 223 -13.12 5.60 17.56
N SER A 224 -12.59 5.64 18.78
CA SER A 224 -12.29 6.90 19.48
C SER A 224 -11.25 7.72 18.73
N LEU A 225 -10.18 7.09 18.23
CA LEU A 225 -9.19 7.76 17.40
C LEU A 225 -9.83 8.25 16.10
N ALA A 226 -10.61 7.39 15.42
CA ALA A 226 -11.28 7.74 14.17
C ALA A 226 -12.17 8.99 14.32
N ARG A 227 -12.99 9.09 15.38
CA ARG A 227 -13.79 10.29 15.68
C ARG A 227 -12.91 11.53 15.88
N ARG A 228 -11.87 11.41 16.71
CA ARG A 228 -10.92 12.50 16.98
C ARG A 228 -10.25 13.00 15.69
N LEU A 229 -9.87 12.10 14.78
CA LEU A 229 -9.24 12.49 13.51
C LEU A 229 -10.25 13.17 12.58
N VAL A 230 -11.50 12.71 12.55
CA VAL A 230 -12.58 13.37 11.80
C VAL A 230 -12.86 14.79 12.31
N GLU A 231 -12.91 14.97 13.63
CA GLU A 231 -13.06 16.29 14.26
C GLU A 231 -11.92 17.26 13.89
N LEU A 232 -10.71 16.73 13.69
CA LEU A 232 -9.58 17.53 13.21
C LEU A 232 -9.69 17.91 11.73
N GLY A 233 -10.54 17.23 10.95
CA GLY A 233 -10.72 17.46 9.51
C GLY A 233 -10.17 16.36 8.61
N ALA A 234 -9.81 15.19 9.16
CA ALA A 234 -9.42 14.02 8.38
C ALA A 234 -10.64 13.23 7.88
N ARG A 235 -10.41 12.35 6.91
CA ARG A 235 -11.35 11.28 6.53
C ARG A 235 -10.77 9.93 6.88
N ILE A 236 -11.62 8.96 7.19
CA ILE A 236 -11.19 7.60 7.50
C ILE A 236 -11.36 6.71 6.28
N HIS A 237 -10.30 5.99 5.93
CA HIS A 237 -10.32 4.96 4.90
C HIS A 237 -10.29 3.59 5.57
N SER A 238 -11.41 2.87 5.53
CA SER A 238 -11.61 1.67 6.32
C SER A 238 -11.42 0.38 5.52
N HIS A 239 -10.65 -0.52 6.11
CA HIS A 239 -10.34 -1.85 5.61
C HIS A 239 -10.66 -2.90 6.68
N ALA A 240 -10.91 -4.13 6.26
CA ALA A 240 -10.94 -5.27 7.18
C ALA A 240 -9.74 -6.17 6.91
N PHE A 241 -9.23 -6.80 7.97
CA PHE A 241 -8.13 -7.75 7.91
C PHE A 241 -8.49 -8.92 7.00
N MET A 242 -7.56 -9.26 6.11
CA MET A 242 -7.61 -10.46 5.28
C MET A 242 -6.36 -11.29 5.59
N PRO A 243 -6.48 -12.61 5.83
CA PRO A 243 -5.35 -13.49 6.09
C PRO A 243 -4.59 -13.80 4.80
N LEU A 244 -3.85 -12.80 4.31
CA LEU A 244 -3.18 -12.86 3.01
C LEU A 244 -2.09 -13.94 2.97
N PRO A 245 -2.00 -14.75 1.90
CA PRO A 245 -0.95 -15.77 1.76
C PRO A 245 0.46 -15.20 1.89
N GLY A 246 1.37 -15.96 2.50
CA GLY A 246 2.78 -15.57 2.66
C GLY A 246 3.06 -14.56 3.79
N THR A 247 2.03 -14.03 4.46
CA THR A 247 2.21 -13.19 5.65
C THR A 247 2.35 -14.04 6.93
N PRO A 248 2.90 -13.50 8.03
CA PRO A 248 2.84 -14.13 9.35
C PRO A 248 1.41 -14.46 9.78
N LEU A 249 0.46 -13.56 9.52
CA LEU A 249 -0.94 -13.73 9.88
C LEU A 249 -1.76 -14.52 8.85
N ARG A 250 -1.13 -15.11 7.81
CA ARG A 250 -1.79 -15.96 6.81
C ARG A 250 -2.59 -17.10 7.43
N GLY A 251 -2.22 -17.51 8.64
CA GLY A 251 -2.77 -18.61 9.41
C GLY A 251 -4.02 -18.23 10.22
N ALA A 252 -4.17 -16.95 10.54
CA ALA A 252 -5.11 -16.48 11.54
C ALA A 252 -6.56 -16.43 11.02
N ALA A 253 -7.50 -16.50 11.95
CA ALA A 253 -8.88 -16.10 11.71
C ALA A 253 -9.02 -14.59 12.00
N PRO A 254 -9.74 -13.83 11.16
CA PRO A 254 -10.11 -12.46 11.48
C PRO A 254 -10.94 -12.40 12.76
N SER A 255 -10.73 -11.38 13.58
CA SER A 255 -11.63 -11.10 14.70
C SER A 255 -12.95 -10.56 14.16
N ALA A 256 -14.04 -10.82 14.88
CA ALA A 256 -15.33 -10.29 14.50
C ALA A 256 -15.31 -8.75 14.54
N ILE A 257 -16.02 -8.11 13.61
CA ILE A 257 -16.35 -6.69 13.70
C ILE A 257 -17.81 -6.64 14.16
N ASP A 258 -18.01 -6.24 15.42
CA ASP A 258 -19.31 -6.30 16.10
C ASP A 258 -20.34 -5.33 15.49
N GLY A 259 -21.60 -5.52 15.88
CA GLY A 259 -22.69 -4.70 15.37
C GLY A 259 -22.61 -3.23 15.78
N GLU A 260 -21.96 -2.89 16.89
CA GLU A 260 -21.79 -1.50 17.31
C GLU A 260 -20.78 -0.76 16.42
N THR A 261 -19.65 -1.40 16.16
CA THR A 261 -18.61 -0.95 15.24
C THR A 261 -19.18 -0.78 13.84
N VAL A 262 -19.95 -1.74 13.35
CA VAL A 262 -20.64 -1.62 12.05
C VAL A 262 -21.54 -0.39 11.99
N ARG A 263 -22.40 -0.19 13.00
CA ARG A 263 -23.31 0.97 13.04
C ARG A 263 -22.56 2.30 13.08
N GLU A 264 -21.47 2.38 13.83
CA GLU A 264 -20.66 3.60 13.90
C GLU A 264 -19.98 3.89 12.57
N MET A 265 -19.39 2.88 11.92
CA MET A 265 -18.80 3.03 10.59
C MET A 265 -19.84 3.49 9.56
N GLU A 266 -21.04 2.90 9.57
CA GLU A 266 -22.15 3.30 8.70
C GLU A 266 -22.60 4.74 8.91
N ARG A 267 -22.62 5.19 10.17
CA ARG A 267 -22.88 6.58 10.52
C ARG A 267 -21.81 7.51 9.94
N MET A 268 -20.54 7.16 10.09
CA MET A 268 -19.41 7.96 9.56
C MET A 268 -19.39 7.96 8.02
N GLU A 269 -19.72 6.84 7.37
CA GLU A 269 -19.88 6.75 5.92
C GLU A 269 -21.03 7.65 5.42
N SER A 270 -22.17 7.61 6.10
CA SER A 270 -23.34 8.44 5.77
C SER A 270 -23.05 9.93 5.96
N ALA A 271 -22.19 10.30 6.91
CA ALA A 271 -21.71 11.66 7.13
C ALA A 271 -20.61 12.10 6.15
N GLY A 272 -20.10 11.20 5.29
CA GLY A 272 -19.01 11.47 4.35
C GLY A 272 -17.61 11.53 4.96
N SER A 273 -17.49 11.27 6.27
CA SER A 273 -16.23 11.29 7.02
C SER A 273 -15.48 9.95 6.97
N MET A 274 -16.11 8.88 6.49
CA MET A 274 -15.48 7.58 6.24
C MET A 274 -15.83 7.06 4.84
N TYR A 275 -14.91 6.30 4.26
CA TYR A 275 -15.14 5.47 3.07
C TYR A 275 -14.28 4.22 3.16
N GLY A 276 -14.48 3.23 2.28
CA GLY A 276 -13.60 2.07 2.23
C GLY A 276 -14.29 0.80 1.75
N GLN A 277 -13.54 -0.29 1.76
CA GLN A 277 -13.99 -1.60 1.24
C GLN A 277 -14.06 -2.67 2.34
N TRP A 278 -14.11 -2.28 3.62
CA TRP A 278 -14.11 -3.21 4.74
C TRP A 278 -15.17 -4.32 4.64
N ARG A 279 -16.38 -4.04 4.14
CA ARG A 279 -17.42 -5.08 3.90
C ARG A 279 -16.99 -6.14 2.90
N ARG A 280 -16.40 -5.72 1.79
CA ARG A 280 -15.86 -6.63 0.76
C ARG A 280 -14.66 -7.39 1.32
N HIS A 281 -13.78 -6.72 2.06
CA HIS A 281 -12.63 -7.36 2.68
C HIS A 281 -13.05 -8.44 3.69
N ARG A 282 -14.11 -8.23 4.48
CA ARG A 282 -14.70 -9.27 5.34
C ARG A 282 -15.13 -10.50 4.55
N GLN A 283 -15.90 -10.31 3.46
CA GLN A 283 -16.34 -11.41 2.60
C GLN A 283 -15.16 -12.20 2.01
N VAL A 284 -14.14 -11.50 1.53
CA VAL A 284 -12.92 -12.12 1.00
C VAL A 284 -12.14 -12.84 2.10
N ALA A 285 -12.08 -12.29 3.32
CA ALA A 285 -11.42 -12.91 4.44
C ALA A 285 -12.09 -14.25 4.81
N ASP A 286 -13.42 -14.30 4.87
CA ASP A 286 -14.18 -15.52 5.12
C ASP A 286 -13.92 -16.57 4.03
N GLN A 287 -13.94 -16.16 2.75
CA GLN A 287 -13.60 -17.04 1.62
C GLN A 287 -12.18 -17.61 1.75
N LEU A 288 -11.20 -16.79 2.12
CA LEU A 288 -9.82 -17.23 2.32
C LEU A 288 -9.70 -18.24 3.47
N VAL A 289 -10.44 -18.04 4.57
CA VAL A 289 -10.47 -18.99 5.70
C VAL A 289 -11.09 -20.32 5.25
N THR A 290 -12.23 -20.29 4.55
CA THR A 290 -12.90 -21.50 4.03
C THR A 290 -12.00 -22.26 3.06
N LEU A 291 -11.38 -21.58 2.08
CA LEU A 291 -10.49 -22.20 1.10
C LEU A 291 -9.27 -22.86 1.75
N ARG A 292 -8.79 -22.33 2.87
CA ARG A 292 -7.66 -22.92 3.62
C ARG A 292 -8.06 -24.15 4.43
N ALA A 293 -9.32 -24.23 4.87
CA ALA A 293 -9.84 -25.35 5.65
C ALA A 293 -10.27 -26.54 4.77
N ALA A 294 -10.45 -26.33 3.46
CA ALA A 294 -10.78 -27.40 2.52
C ALA A 294 -9.63 -28.43 2.43
N PRO A 295 -9.93 -29.74 2.44
CA PRO A 295 -8.91 -30.78 2.23
C PRO A 295 -8.26 -30.61 0.85
N ARG A 296 -6.93 -30.74 0.81
CA ARG A 296 -6.12 -30.64 -0.41
C ARG A 296 -6.14 -31.92 -1.22
#